data_AF-A0A8S3Q4A9-F1
#
_entry.id   AF-A0A8S3Q4A9-F1
#
_cell.length_a   1.000
_cell.length_b   1.000
_cell.length_c   1.000
_cell.angle_alpha   90.00
_cell.angle_beta   90.00
_cell.angle_gamma   90.00
#
_symmetry.space_group_name_H-M   'P 1'
#
loop_
_entity.id
_entity.type
_entity.pdbx_description
1 polymer ?
#
loop_
_entity_poly.entity_id
_entity_poly.type
_entity_poly.pdbx_seq_one_letter_code
_entity_poly.pdbx_strand_id
1 'polypeptide(L)'
;MSLNKTAYNAVWSEHQAGRGANEISSALLKIPEKVVQDFPLLENITLWSDFCIPQFLYNGYCTEVFLKNNHYALKTIEQKFCEPGHSSIQEVDSVHSQIEKALSVSEIYSPVSLLRVLTKVRKKSMKIIELQPGDFLNFQATSQSFKFSEVPFTKVKYIRLDVQDPLQVSFKESFVNDDFNDVSIVPKTRKKDKPVVMPKVSVLTADKVKDLKAMLKYMPLADRQYYQNVFKNNK
;
A
#
# COMPACT_ATOMS: atom_id res chain seq x y z
N MET A 1 6.54 -11.39 -5.63
CA MET A 1 6.80 -12.18 -4.41
C MET A 1 8.17 -12.89 -4.54
N SER A 2 9.22 -12.19 -5.00
CA SER A 2 10.40 -12.87 -5.59
C SER A 2 11.71 -12.56 -4.85
N LEU A 3 11.99 -13.39 -3.84
CA LEU A 3 13.32 -13.80 -3.36
C LEU A 3 13.15 -15.00 -2.41
N ASN A 4 12.20 -14.88 -1.48
CA ASN A 4 11.88 -15.90 -0.47
C ASN A 4 10.44 -16.45 -0.59
N LYS A 5 9.72 -16.12 -1.66
CA LYS A 5 8.31 -16.46 -1.87
C LYS A 5 7.39 -16.05 -0.71
N THR A 6 7.75 -14.99 0.04
CA THR A 6 6.91 -14.47 1.12
C THR A 6 6.06 -13.31 0.62
N ALA A 7 4.76 -13.41 0.88
CA ALA A 7 3.76 -12.38 0.63
C ALA A 7 3.68 -11.42 1.81
N TYR A 8 3.79 -10.13 1.55
CA TYR A 8 3.57 -9.08 2.55
C TYR A 8 2.18 -8.47 2.29
N ASN A 9 1.30 -8.53 3.29
CA ASN A 9 -0.08 -8.10 3.17
C ASN A 9 -0.33 -6.99 4.17
N ALA A 10 -0.55 -5.78 3.68
CA ALA A 10 -0.94 -4.66 4.52
C ALA A 10 -2.45 -4.74 4.81
N VAL A 11 -2.81 -4.62 6.07
CA VAL A 11 -4.20 -4.66 6.54
C VAL A 11 -4.45 -3.52 7.50
N TRP A 12 -5.63 -2.94 7.41
CA TRP A 12 -6.12 -1.96 8.36
C TRP A 12 -7.63 -2.08 8.45
N SER A 13 -8.17 -1.49 9.50
CA SER A 13 -9.60 -1.46 9.69
C SER A 13 -10.17 -0.09 9.32
N GLU A 14 -11.41 -0.09 8.86
CA GLU A 14 -12.06 1.13 8.37
C GLU A 14 -12.19 2.21 9.45
N HIS A 15 -12.23 1.83 10.73
CA HIS A 15 -12.25 2.78 11.85
C HIS A 15 -10.91 3.48 12.10
N GLN A 16 -9.82 3.03 11.46
CA GLN A 16 -8.49 3.65 11.56
C GLN A 16 -8.23 4.59 10.39
N ALA A 17 -8.57 4.16 9.17
CA ALA A 17 -8.44 4.97 7.95
C ALA A 17 -9.44 4.54 6.87
N GLY A 18 -9.64 5.41 5.87
CA GLY A 18 -10.54 5.14 4.74
C GLY A 18 -9.97 4.12 3.74
N ARG A 19 -10.52 4.14 2.52
CA ARG A 19 -10.05 3.32 1.38
C ARG A 19 -9.64 4.21 0.20
N GLY A 20 -9.22 5.43 0.50
CA GLY A 20 -8.80 6.40 -0.49
C GLY A 20 -7.40 6.10 -1.02
N ALA A 21 -6.96 6.97 -1.91
CA ALA A 21 -5.68 6.85 -2.55
C ALA A 21 -4.51 7.02 -1.57
N ASN A 22 -4.63 7.97 -0.63
CA ASN A 22 -3.61 8.20 0.39
C ASN A 22 -3.38 6.95 1.28
N GLU A 23 -4.45 6.23 1.62
CA GLU A 23 -4.36 5.01 2.41
C GLU A 23 -3.65 3.88 1.66
N ILE A 24 -4.00 3.68 0.39
CA ILE A 24 -3.36 2.67 -0.46
C ILE A 24 -1.86 2.99 -0.63
N SER A 25 -1.54 4.26 -0.85
CA SER A 25 -0.16 4.73 -0.98
C SER A 25 0.64 4.59 0.32
N SER A 26 -0.02 4.76 1.48
CA SER A 26 0.61 4.55 2.79
C SER A 26 0.95 3.06 2.98
N ALA A 27 0.04 2.18 2.57
CA ALA A 27 0.28 0.74 2.54
C ALA A 27 1.43 0.38 1.58
N LEU A 28 1.47 1.00 0.40
CA LEU A 28 2.54 0.78 -0.58
C LEU A 28 3.90 1.31 -0.11
N LEU A 29 3.95 2.33 0.74
CA LEU A 29 5.19 2.76 1.39
C LEU A 29 5.65 1.75 2.45
N LYS A 30 4.71 1.21 3.23
CA LYS A 30 5.02 0.32 4.37
C LYS A 30 5.51 -1.06 3.94
N ILE A 31 5.01 -1.59 2.82
CA ILE A 31 5.40 -2.92 2.33
C ILE A 31 6.90 -2.98 1.96
N PRO A 32 7.45 -2.11 1.09
CA PRO A 32 8.89 -2.02 0.81
C PRO A 32 9.72 -1.75 2.07
N GLU A 33 9.24 -0.92 3.00
CA GLU A 33 9.92 -0.68 4.29
C GLU A 33 10.14 -1.98 5.06
N LYS A 34 9.12 -2.84 5.14
CA LYS A 34 9.24 -4.16 5.76
C LYS A 34 10.12 -5.11 4.96
N VAL A 35 10.00 -5.11 3.64
CA VAL A 35 10.85 -5.95 2.77
C VAL A 35 12.33 -5.60 2.95
N VAL A 36 12.69 -4.33 3.00
CA VAL A 36 14.10 -3.93 3.17
C VAL A 36 14.59 -4.13 4.61
N GLN A 37 13.72 -4.03 5.61
CA GLN A 37 14.06 -4.46 6.98
C GLN A 37 14.42 -5.95 7.04
N ASP A 38 13.70 -6.79 6.30
CA ASP A 38 13.99 -8.22 6.21
C ASP A 38 15.19 -8.55 5.30
N PHE A 39 15.48 -7.70 4.31
CA PHE A 39 16.55 -7.87 3.32
C PHE A 39 17.41 -6.60 3.18
N PRO A 40 18.34 -6.35 4.11
CA PRO A 40 19.11 -5.10 4.15
C PRO A 40 20.11 -4.93 2.99
N LEU A 41 20.47 -6.01 2.29
CA LEU A 41 21.37 -5.99 1.12
C LEU A 41 20.61 -5.91 -0.21
N LEU A 42 19.29 -5.69 -0.18
CA LEU A 42 18.46 -5.63 -1.38
C LEU A 42 18.79 -4.38 -2.19
N GLU A 43 19.28 -4.58 -3.41
CA GLU A 43 19.64 -3.47 -4.30
C GLU A 43 18.49 -2.99 -5.18
N ASN A 44 17.59 -3.88 -5.61
CA ASN A 44 16.55 -3.55 -6.58
C ASN A 44 15.21 -4.10 -6.10
N ILE A 45 14.16 -3.26 -6.18
CA ILE A 45 12.78 -3.66 -5.90
C ILE A 45 11.96 -3.50 -7.17
N THR A 46 11.26 -4.55 -7.59
CA THR A 46 10.26 -4.48 -8.65
C THR A 46 8.87 -4.65 -8.07
N LEU A 47 8.03 -3.63 -8.25
CA LEU A 47 6.63 -3.59 -7.92
C LEU A 47 5.80 -3.82 -9.17
N TRP A 48 4.72 -4.60 -9.04
CA TRP A 48 3.74 -4.82 -10.08
C TRP A 48 2.40 -4.30 -9.59
N SER A 49 1.73 -3.47 -10.39
CA SER A 49 0.41 -2.94 -10.06
C SER A 49 -0.56 -3.11 -11.23
N ASP A 50 -1.83 -3.31 -10.87
CA ASP A 50 -2.94 -3.05 -11.77
C ASP A 50 -3.01 -1.54 -12.04
N PHE A 51 -3.39 -1.15 -13.24
CA PHE A 51 -3.37 0.25 -13.68
C PHE A 51 -4.53 1.05 -13.07
N CYS A 52 -4.57 1.14 -11.74
CA CYS A 52 -5.60 1.85 -10.99
C CYS A 52 -5.15 3.31 -10.75
N ILE A 53 -5.86 4.26 -11.36
CA ILE A 53 -5.51 5.69 -11.44
C ILE A 53 -5.08 6.32 -10.09
N PRO A 54 -5.75 6.06 -8.95
CA PRO A 54 -5.35 6.65 -7.68
C PRO A 54 -4.04 6.09 -7.13
N GLN A 55 -3.65 4.86 -7.48
CA GLN A 55 -2.37 4.29 -7.08
C GLN A 55 -1.22 5.02 -7.79
N PHE A 56 -1.44 5.40 -9.05
CA PHE A 56 -0.41 5.90 -9.93
C PHE A 56 0.27 7.20 -9.43
N LEU A 57 -0.52 8.24 -9.09
CA LEU A 57 0.00 9.58 -8.78
C LEU A 57 0.86 9.63 -7.50
N TYR A 58 0.59 8.73 -6.57
CA TYR A 58 1.23 8.73 -5.26
C TYR A 58 2.39 7.75 -5.18
N ASN A 59 2.47 6.75 -6.06
CA ASN A 59 3.55 5.76 -6.06
C ASN A 59 4.92 6.42 -6.28
N GLY A 60 5.00 7.41 -7.18
CA GLY A 60 6.24 8.16 -7.43
C GLY A 60 6.71 8.91 -6.17
N TYR A 61 5.80 9.60 -5.49
CA TYR A 61 6.13 10.31 -4.25
C TYR A 61 6.38 9.37 -3.06
N CYS A 62 5.62 8.27 -2.91
CA CYS A 62 5.88 7.27 -1.88
C CYS A 62 7.29 6.70 -2.03
N THR A 63 7.69 6.44 -3.27
CA THR A 63 9.04 5.99 -3.56
C THR A 63 10.06 7.06 -3.17
N GLU A 64 9.85 8.33 -3.52
CA GLU A 64 10.72 9.44 -3.10
C GLU A 64 10.92 9.52 -1.58
N VAL A 65 9.83 9.42 -0.81
CA VAL A 65 9.84 9.41 0.66
C VAL A 65 10.60 8.20 1.18
N PHE A 66 10.36 7.04 0.59
CA PHE A 66 11.06 5.81 0.94
C PHE A 66 12.57 5.94 0.74
N LEU A 67 12.99 6.50 -0.40
CA LEU A 67 14.39 6.73 -0.75
C LEU A 67 15.05 7.72 0.21
N LYS A 68 14.37 8.82 0.56
CA LYS A 68 14.86 9.79 1.55
C LYS A 68 15.06 9.22 2.95
N ASN A 69 14.31 8.18 3.32
CA ASN A 69 14.44 7.52 4.62
C ASN A 69 15.61 6.50 4.66
N ASN A 70 16.39 6.43 3.57
CA ASN A 70 17.70 5.81 3.38
C ASN A 70 17.86 4.38 3.92
N HIS A 71 17.76 3.44 2.98
CA HIS A 71 18.29 2.09 3.10
C HIS A 71 19.56 1.98 2.24
N TYR A 72 20.73 1.78 2.88
CA TYR A 72 22.05 1.97 2.27
C TYR A 72 22.38 1.10 1.05
N ALA A 73 21.73 -0.05 0.87
CA ALA A 73 22.01 -0.96 -0.24
C ALA A 73 21.09 -0.75 -1.46
N LEU A 74 19.96 -0.07 -1.30
CA LEU A 74 18.98 0.06 -2.37
C LEU A 74 19.49 1.03 -3.44
N LYS A 75 19.42 0.62 -4.70
CA LYS A 75 19.84 1.37 -5.89
C LYS A 75 18.67 1.76 -6.77
N THR A 76 17.71 0.86 -7.00
CA THR A 76 16.59 1.15 -7.89
C THR A 76 15.25 0.61 -7.38
N ILE A 77 14.19 1.34 -7.70
CA ILE A 77 12.81 0.89 -7.58
C ILE A 77 12.16 0.96 -8.95
N GLU A 78 11.65 -0.19 -9.39
CA GLU A 78 10.93 -0.36 -10.64
C GLU A 78 9.46 -0.58 -10.33
N GLN A 79 8.57 0.18 -10.98
CA GLN A 79 7.14 -0.03 -10.94
C GLN A 79 6.66 -0.39 -12.34
N LYS A 80 6.17 -1.62 -12.50
CA LYS A 80 5.63 -2.14 -13.75
C LYS A 80 4.12 -2.22 -13.65
N PHE A 81 3.44 -1.86 -14.73
CA PHE A 81 1.99 -1.91 -14.82
C PHE A 81 1.58 -3.03 -15.77
N CYS A 82 0.62 -3.85 -15.35
CA CYS A 82 0.18 -4.98 -16.17
C CYS A 82 -0.50 -4.51 -17.46
N GLU A 83 -0.22 -5.24 -18.55
CA GLU A 83 -0.94 -5.11 -19.81
C GLU A 83 -1.96 -6.25 -19.95
N PRO A 84 -3.14 -5.99 -20.57
CA PRO A 84 -4.10 -7.03 -20.86
C PRO A 84 -3.44 -8.19 -21.63
N GLY A 85 -3.51 -9.42 -21.08
CA GLY A 85 -2.93 -10.62 -21.69
C GLY A 85 -1.54 -11.02 -21.18
N HIS A 86 -0.84 -10.17 -20.41
CA HIS A 86 0.48 -10.46 -19.84
C HIS A 86 0.60 -9.97 -18.39
N SER A 87 -0.06 -10.65 -17.44
CA SER A 87 0.08 -10.37 -16.02
C SER A 87 1.07 -11.33 -15.35
N SER A 88 2.20 -10.80 -14.85
CA SER A 88 3.05 -11.49 -13.87
C SER A 88 2.45 -11.52 -12.45
N ILE A 89 1.16 -11.14 -12.32
CA ILE A 89 0.43 -11.01 -11.05
C ILE A 89 -0.06 -12.35 -10.49
N GLN A 90 0.20 -13.46 -11.20
CA GLN A 90 -0.22 -14.81 -10.83
C GLN A 90 0.21 -15.23 -9.41
N GLU A 91 1.34 -14.70 -8.90
CA GLU A 91 1.76 -14.95 -7.51
C GLU A 91 0.82 -14.30 -6.50
N VAL A 92 0.37 -13.08 -6.78
CA VAL A 92 -0.58 -12.34 -5.96
C VAL A 92 -1.94 -13.03 -6.03
N ASP A 93 -2.43 -13.36 -7.23
CA ASP A 93 -3.69 -14.09 -7.42
C ASP A 93 -3.70 -15.43 -6.69
N SER A 94 -2.57 -16.15 -6.69
CA SER A 94 -2.42 -17.40 -5.94
C SER A 94 -2.54 -17.20 -4.42
N VAL A 95 -2.00 -16.10 -3.89
CA VAL A 95 -2.14 -15.76 -2.47
C VAL A 95 -3.56 -15.32 -2.14
N HIS A 96 -4.18 -14.49 -2.98
CA HIS A 96 -5.58 -14.11 -2.81
C HIS A 96 -6.51 -15.32 -2.86
N SER A 97 -6.28 -16.26 -3.77
CA SER A 97 -7.04 -17.52 -3.84
C SER A 97 -6.93 -18.35 -2.56
N GLN A 98 -5.76 -18.36 -1.91
CA GLN A 98 -5.56 -19.04 -0.62
C GLN A 98 -6.26 -18.32 0.52
N ILE A 99 -6.23 -16.98 0.52
CA ILE A 99 -6.97 -16.16 1.47
C ILE A 99 -8.46 -16.42 1.32
N GLU A 100 -9.01 -16.29 0.10
CA GLU A 100 -10.42 -16.53 -0.19
C GLU A 100 -10.89 -17.91 0.25
N LYS A 101 -10.09 -18.96 -0.01
CA LYS A 101 -10.40 -20.31 0.45
C LYS A 101 -10.44 -20.43 1.98
N ALA A 102 -9.61 -19.69 2.70
CA ALA A 102 -9.66 -19.67 4.16
C ALA A 102 -10.85 -18.84 4.68
N LEU A 103 -11.17 -17.73 4.01
CA LEU A 103 -12.31 -16.89 4.35
C LEU A 103 -13.64 -17.62 4.11
N SER A 104 -13.77 -18.42 3.05
CA SER A 104 -15.02 -19.09 2.69
C SER A 104 -15.53 -20.11 3.70
N VAL A 105 -14.64 -20.64 4.55
CA VAL A 105 -14.97 -21.59 5.62
C VAL A 105 -14.88 -20.98 7.01
N SER A 106 -14.58 -19.69 7.12
CA SER A 106 -14.37 -19.00 8.39
C SER A 106 -15.51 -18.03 8.69
N GLU A 107 -15.99 -18.04 9.94
CA GLU A 107 -16.91 -17.03 10.42
C GLU A 107 -16.12 -15.79 10.87
N ILE A 108 -16.42 -14.63 10.29
CA ILE A 108 -15.68 -13.39 10.53
C ILE A 108 -16.65 -12.32 11.04
N TYR A 109 -16.47 -11.96 12.31
CA TYR A 109 -17.34 -10.99 12.98
C TYR A 109 -16.65 -9.63 13.19
N SER A 110 -15.33 -9.58 13.22
CA SER A 110 -14.55 -8.36 13.43
C SER A 110 -13.22 -8.36 12.66
N PRO A 111 -12.57 -7.20 12.50
CA PRO A 111 -11.19 -7.12 12.01
C PRO A 111 -10.21 -8.02 12.77
N VAL A 112 -10.39 -8.22 14.08
CA VAL A 112 -9.55 -9.15 14.87
C VAL A 112 -9.81 -10.60 14.46
N SER A 113 -11.06 -10.97 14.17
CA SER A 113 -11.37 -12.27 13.56
C SER A 113 -10.69 -12.45 12.22
N LEU A 114 -10.71 -11.43 11.37
CA LEU A 114 -10.05 -11.47 10.07
C LEU A 114 -8.54 -11.70 10.23
N LEU A 115 -7.87 -10.98 11.11
CA LEU A 115 -6.43 -11.18 11.40
C LEU A 115 -6.14 -12.61 11.90
N ARG A 116 -7.00 -13.16 12.76
CA ARG A 116 -6.87 -14.56 13.23
C ARG A 116 -7.03 -15.58 12.11
N VAL A 117 -7.86 -15.30 11.10
CA VAL A 117 -8.00 -16.17 9.92
C VAL A 117 -6.78 -16.02 9.02
N LEU A 118 -6.37 -14.79 8.71
CA LEU A 118 -5.21 -14.51 7.86
C LEU A 118 -3.92 -15.13 8.40
N THR A 119 -3.69 -15.11 9.71
CA THR A 119 -2.52 -15.78 10.34
C THR A 119 -2.54 -17.31 10.23
N LYS A 120 -3.70 -17.91 9.93
CA LYS A 120 -3.85 -19.36 9.70
C LYS A 120 -3.70 -19.73 8.22
N VAL A 121 -3.81 -18.77 7.31
CA VAL A 121 -3.53 -18.99 5.88
C VAL A 121 -2.06 -19.41 5.76
N ARG A 122 -1.84 -20.61 5.21
CA ARG A 122 -0.56 -21.32 5.01
C ARG A 122 0.70 -20.59 5.55
N LYS A 123 1.10 -20.93 6.77
CA LYS A 123 2.16 -20.28 7.59
C LYS A 123 3.53 -20.02 6.92
N LYS A 124 3.89 -20.71 5.83
CA LYS A 124 5.28 -20.67 5.29
C LYS A 124 5.59 -19.49 4.37
N SER A 125 4.62 -18.63 4.05
CA SER A 125 4.84 -17.62 3.01
C SER A 125 3.97 -16.36 3.13
N MET A 126 3.43 -16.03 4.31
CA MET A 126 2.61 -14.83 4.47
C MET A 126 2.96 -14.04 5.73
N LYS A 127 3.29 -12.77 5.56
CA LYS A 127 3.46 -11.77 6.61
C LYS A 127 2.34 -10.76 6.52
N ILE A 128 1.75 -10.45 7.67
CA ILE A 128 0.66 -9.47 7.80
C ILE A 128 1.25 -8.22 8.44
N ILE A 129 1.02 -7.07 7.84
CA ILE A 129 1.44 -5.75 8.31
C ILE A 129 0.17 -5.00 8.71
N GLU A 130 -0.07 -4.87 10.00
CA GLU A 130 -1.19 -4.08 10.51
C GLU A 130 -0.81 -2.59 10.55
N LEU A 131 -1.39 -1.79 9.67
CA LEU A 131 -1.15 -0.34 9.62
C LEU A 131 -1.82 0.34 10.81
N GLN A 132 -1.09 1.25 11.44
CA GLN A 132 -1.58 2.08 12.54
C GLN A 132 -2.02 3.45 12.04
N PRO A 133 -2.84 4.20 12.82
CA PRO A 133 -3.27 5.55 12.44
C PRO A 133 -2.12 6.51 12.05
N GLY A 134 -0.95 6.35 12.68
CA GLY A 134 0.24 7.15 12.37
C GLY A 134 0.98 6.77 11.08
N ASP A 135 0.69 5.60 10.49
CA ASP A 135 1.28 5.18 9.22
C ASP A 135 0.59 5.83 8.01
N PHE A 136 -0.60 6.42 8.20
CA PHE A 136 -1.36 7.04 7.11
C PHE A 136 -0.88 8.47 6.84
N LEU A 137 -0.46 8.73 5.60
CA LEU A 137 0.17 9.98 5.20
C LEU A 137 -0.62 10.69 4.10
N ASN A 138 -0.66 12.03 4.14
CA ASN A 138 -1.35 12.83 3.14
C ASN A 138 -0.44 13.08 1.92
N PHE A 139 -0.52 12.16 0.96
CA PHE A 139 0.23 12.24 -0.29
C PHE A 139 -0.37 13.22 -1.28
N GLN A 140 -1.68 13.42 -1.27
CA GLN A 140 -2.38 14.39 -2.12
C GLN A 140 -1.91 15.83 -1.93
N ALA A 141 -1.80 16.29 -0.69
CA ALA A 141 -1.31 17.64 -0.42
C ALA A 141 0.16 17.78 -0.85
N THR A 142 0.95 16.72 -0.68
CA THR A 142 2.39 16.79 -0.92
C THR A 142 2.76 16.62 -2.39
N SER A 143 2.00 15.84 -3.16
CA SER A 143 2.24 15.65 -4.60
C SER A 143 2.06 16.93 -5.42
N GLN A 144 1.21 17.86 -4.96
CA GLN A 144 1.04 19.19 -5.57
C GLN A 144 2.33 20.02 -5.58
N SER A 145 3.30 19.68 -4.72
CA SER A 145 4.59 20.35 -4.65
C SER A 145 5.60 19.84 -5.68
N PHE A 146 5.23 18.94 -6.59
CA PHE A 146 6.12 18.37 -7.60
C PHE A 146 5.50 18.45 -8.99
N LYS A 147 6.33 18.36 -10.03
CA LYS A 147 5.88 18.44 -11.43
C LYS A 147 5.45 17.11 -12.01
N PHE A 148 4.61 16.38 -11.29
CA PHE A 148 4.12 15.08 -11.75
C PHE A 148 3.29 15.16 -13.05
N SER A 149 2.77 16.33 -13.40
CA SER A 149 2.08 16.57 -14.67
C SER A 149 2.97 16.42 -15.92
N GLU A 150 4.30 16.49 -15.77
CA GLU A 150 5.23 16.30 -16.89
C GLU A 150 5.36 14.81 -17.28
N VAL A 151 4.90 13.88 -16.44
CA VAL A 151 4.90 12.45 -16.74
C VAL A 151 3.53 12.03 -17.30
N PRO A 152 3.46 11.42 -18.51
CA PRO A 152 2.21 11.01 -19.14
C PRO A 152 1.66 9.72 -18.54
N PHE A 153 1.29 9.76 -17.26
CA PHE A 153 0.98 8.59 -16.45
C PHE A 153 -0.09 7.66 -17.03
N THR A 154 -1.04 8.17 -17.80
CA THR A 154 -2.06 7.36 -18.49
C THR A 154 -1.51 6.42 -19.56
N LYS A 155 -0.29 6.67 -20.05
CA LYS A 155 0.39 5.87 -21.07
C LYS A 155 1.56 5.04 -20.52
N VAL A 156 2.06 5.41 -19.34
CA VAL A 156 3.24 4.77 -18.75
C VAL A 156 2.96 3.32 -18.39
N LYS A 157 3.84 2.42 -18.82
CA LYS A 157 3.80 0.99 -18.49
C LYS A 157 4.87 0.58 -17.51
N TYR A 158 5.95 1.35 -17.43
CA TYR A 158 7.08 1.06 -16.58
C TYR A 158 7.69 2.38 -16.10
N ILE A 159 7.79 2.56 -14.79
CA ILE A 159 8.57 3.60 -14.13
C ILE A 159 9.80 2.98 -13.47
N ARG A 160 10.94 3.64 -13.57
CA ARG A 160 12.15 3.35 -12.80
C ARG A 160 12.58 4.62 -12.07
N LEU A 161 12.89 4.45 -10.78
CA LEU A 161 13.39 5.48 -9.90
C LEU A 161 14.75 5.05 -9.36
N ASP A 162 15.73 5.93 -9.45
CA ASP A 162 17.07 5.73 -8.92
C ASP A 162 17.16 6.35 -7.52
N VAL A 163 17.83 5.67 -6.59
CA VAL A 163 18.05 6.18 -5.23
C VAL A 163 18.97 7.40 -5.22
N GLN A 164 19.92 7.47 -6.15
CA GLN A 164 20.87 8.56 -6.28
C GLN A 164 20.22 9.83 -6.84
N ASP A 165 19.23 9.67 -7.73
CA ASP A 165 18.42 10.77 -8.25
C ASP A 165 16.92 10.46 -8.21
N PRO A 166 16.30 10.53 -7.02
CA PRO A 166 14.90 10.17 -6.84
C PRO A 166 13.93 11.20 -7.46
N LEU A 167 14.44 12.35 -7.91
CA LEU A 167 13.65 13.40 -8.58
C LEU A 167 13.74 13.33 -10.10
N GLN A 168 14.50 12.37 -10.63
CA GLN A 168 14.49 12.00 -12.04
C GLN A 168 13.67 10.73 -12.21
N VAL A 169 12.55 10.86 -12.93
CA VAL A 169 11.64 9.76 -13.21
C VAL A 169 11.93 9.25 -14.61
N SER A 170 12.49 8.04 -14.71
CA SER A 170 12.62 7.32 -15.97
C SER A 170 11.34 6.52 -16.23
N PHE A 171 10.73 6.63 -17.41
CA PHE A 171 9.54 5.85 -17.76
C PHE A 171 9.53 5.32 -19.20
N LYS A 172 8.73 4.27 -19.41
CA LYS A 172 8.42 3.69 -20.73
C LYS A 172 6.92 3.63 -20.96
N GLU A 173 6.51 3.81 -22.20
CA GLU A 173 5.12 3.65 -22.65
C GLU A 173 4.84 2.25 -23.24
N SER A 174 5.87 1.42 -23.41
CA SER A 174 5.79 0.04 -23.91
C SER A 174 6.88 -0.81 -23.29
N PHE A 175 6.61 -2.11 -23.12
CA PHE A 175 7.64 -3.08 -22.73
C PHE A 175 8.53 -3.53 -23.90
N VAL A 176 8.14 -3.23 -25.14
CA VAL A 176 8.88 -3.61 -26.35
C VAL A 176 10.05 -2.68 -26.64
N ASN A 177 9.91 -1.39 -26.29
CA ASN A 177 10.96 -0.40 -26.50
C ASN A 177 11.96 -0.42 -25.33
N ASP A 178 13.25 -0.40 -25.67
CA ASP A 178 14.31 -0.40 -24.66
C ASP A 178 14.61 0.97 -24.05
N ASP A 179 14.28 2.04 -24.77
CA ASP A 179 14.62 3.41 -24.35
C ASP A 179 13.68 3.93 -23.26
N PHE A 180 14.29 4.52 -22.23
CA PHE A 180 13.58 5.26 -21.19
C PHE A 180 13.47 6.73 -21.57
N ASN A 181 12.33 7.33 -21.26
CA ASN A 181 12.16 8.77 -21.26
C ASN A 181 12.41 9.27 -19.84
N ASP A 182 13.25 10.28 -19.69
CA ASP A 182 13.57 10.86 -18.39
C ASP A 182 12.88 12.20 -18.21
N VAL A 183 12.21 12.38 -17.08
CA VAL A 183 11.56 13.64 -16.69
C VAL A 183 11.99 14.01 -15.28
N SER A 184 12.42 15.26 -15.10
CA SER A 184 12.73 15.80 -13.78
C SER A 184 11.47 16.37 -13.13
N ILE A 185 11.08 15.82 -11.98
CA ILE A 185 9.90 16.29 -11.23
C ILE A 185 10.24 17.42 -10.22
N VAL A 186 11.44 17.99 -10.32
CA VAL A 186 11.93 19.04 -9.42
C VAL A 186 11.03 20.28 -9.47
N PRO A 187 10.51 20.76 -8.32
CA PRO A 187 9.71 21.98 -8.29
C PRO A 187 10.54 23.26 -8.46
N LYS A 188 9.89 24.32 -8.94
CA LYS A 188 10.48 25.67 -9.10
C LYS A 188 10.90 26.30 -7.75
N THR A 189 10.26 25.92 -6.65
CA THR A 189 10.55 26.43 -5.30
C THR A 189 10.53 25.26 -4.33
N ARG A 190 11.68 24.93 -3.74
CA ARG A 190 11.83 23.75 -2.87
C ARG A 190 11.31 24.05 -1.47
N LYS A 191 10.05 23.70 -1.19
CA LYS A 191 9.61 23.48 0.20
C LYS A 191 9.98 22.06 0.61
N LYS A 192 10.67 21.91 1.74
CA LYS A 192 10.95 20.58 2.34
C LYS A 192 9.69 20.10 3.07
N ASP A 193 8.64 19.81 2.32
CA ASP A 193 7.43 19.29 2.95
C ASP A 193 7.57 17.78 3.10
N LYS A 194 7.69 17.34 4.35
CA LYS A 194 7.49 15.93 4.70
C LYS A 194 6.00 15.62 4.56
N PRO A 195 5.63 14.38 4.18
CA PRO A 195 4.23 14.00 4.18
C PRO A 195 3.68 14.18 5.60
N VAL A 196 2.59 14.92 5.71
CA VAL A 196 1.90 15.13 6.99
C VAL A 196 1.05 13.91 7.27
N VAL A 197 1.06 13.42 8.52
CA VAL A 197 0.16 12.35 8.96
C VAL A 197 -1.27 12.78 8.68
N MET A 198 -2.06 11.90 8.08
CA MET A 198 -3.46 12.19 7.82
C MET A 198 -4.16 12.49 9.14
N PRO A 199 -4.99 13.56 9.21
CA PRO A 199 -5.88 13.72 10.35
C PRO A 199 -6.72 12.45 10.49
N LYS A 200 -7.02 12.02 11.71
CA LYS A 200 -7.84 10.82 11.94
C LYS A 200 -9.23 11.03 11.31
N VAL A 201 -9.44 10.52 10.09
CA VAL A 201 -10.64 10.82 9.30
C VAL A 201 -11.81 9.90 9.67
N SER A 202 -11.55 8.64 10.02
CA SER A 202 -12.62 7.66 10.09
C SER A 202 -13.27 7.53 11.46
N VAL A 203 -14.27 8.38 11.66
CA VAL A 203 -15.35 8.12 12.62
C VAL A 203 -16.33 7.18 11.93
N LEU A 204 -16.59 6.00 12.53
CA LEU A 204 -17.67 5.13 12.06
C LEU A 204 -18.98 5.94 12.06
N THR A 205 -19.70 5.94 10.93
CA THR A 205 -20.97 6.66 10.84
C THR A 205 -21.95 6.17 11.90
N ALA A 206 -22.84 7.05 12.37
CA ALA A 206 -23.82 6.70 13.40
C ALA A 206 -24.67 5.48 13.01
N ASP A 207 -25.01 5.36 11.71
CA ASP A 207 -25.74 4.22 11.15
C ASP A 207 -24.94 2.93 11.26
N LYS A 208 -23.67 2.93 10.86
CA LYS A 208 -22.78 1.75 11.00
C LYS A 208 -22.63 1.36 12.47
N VAL A 209 -22.51 2.31 13.38
CA VAL A 209 -22.44 2.03 14.83
C VAL A 209 -23.74 1.39 15.33
N LYS A 210 -24.90 1.86 14.86
CA LYS A 210 -26.21 1.29 15.21
C LYS A 210 -26.32 -0.16 14.72
N ASP A 211 -25.94 -0.42 13.47
CA ASP A 211 -25.99 -1.76 12.88
C ASP A 211 -25.03 -2.72 13.58
N LEU A 212 -23.78 -2.28 13.84
CA LEU A 212 -22.82 -3.08 14.59
C LEU A 212 -23.31 -3.41 16.00
N LYS A 213 -23.95 -2.46 16.69
CA LYS A 213 -24.58 -2.70 18.01
C LYS A 213 -25.69 -3.73 17.95
N ALA A 214 -26.53 -3.71 16.90
CA ALA A 214 -27.58 -4.69 16.70
C ALA A 214 -27.03 -6.11 16.47
N MET A 215 -25.86 -6.21 15.84
CA MET A 215 -25.19 -7.49 15.57
C MET A 215 -24.41 -8.06 16.76
N LEU A 216 -24.04 -7.27 17.78
CA LEU A 216 -23.21 -7.71 18.91
C LEU A 216 -23.71 -9.00 19.58
N LYS A 217 -25.04 -9.19 19.67
CA LYS A 217 -25.65 -10.39 20.29
C LYS A 217 -25.32 -11.69 19.57
N TYR A 218 -25.00 -11.64 18.27
CA TYR A 218 -24.64 -12.80 17.46
C TYR A 218 -23.14 -13.06 17.41
N MET A 219 -22.32 -12.13 17.91
CA MET A 219 -20.86 -12.24 17.85
C MET A 219 -20.30 -13.02 19.05
N PRO A 220 -19.15 -13.68 18.92
CA PRO A 220 -18.38 -14.22 20.04
C PRO A 220 -17.89 -13.12 21.01
N LEU A 221 -17.59 -13.48 22.27
CA LEU A 221 -17.20 -12.53 23.31
C LEU A 221 -15.97 -11.67 22.94
N ALA A 222 -14.95 -12.27 22.32
CA ALA A 222 -13.73 -11.56 21.91
C ALA A 222 -14.03 -10.43 20.90
N ASP A 223 -14.89 -10.72 19.93
CA ASP A 223 -15.31 -9.76 18.90
C ASP A 223 -16.20 -8.65 19.49
N ARG A 224 -17.05 -8.98 20.46
CA ARG A 224 -17.84 -7.97 21.20
C ARG A 224 -16.94 -6.99 21.94
N GLN A 225 -15.92 -7.50 22.65
CA GLN A 225 -14.97 -6.66 23.39
C GLN A 225 -14.22 -5.69 22.47
N TYR A 226 -13.82 -6.18 21.29
CA TYR A 226 -13.20 -5.33 20.27
C TYR A 226 -14.11 -4.16 19.89
N TYR A 227 -15.36 -4.43 19.48
CA TYR A 227 -16.27 -3.35 19.09
C TYR A 227 -16.64 -2.42 20.24
N GLN A 228 -16.75 -2.92 21.48
CA GLN A 228 -16.95 -2.06 22.64
C GLN A 228 -15.81 -1.05 22.82
N ASN A 229 -14.56 -1.46 22.58
CA ASN A 229 -13.41 -0.55 22.61
C ASN A 229 -13.43 0.43 21.44
N VAL A 230 -13.78 -0.03 20.24
CA VAL A 230 -13.94 0.83 19.06
C VAL A 230 -14.99 1.91 19.32
N PHE A 231 -16.16 1.56 19.88
CA PHE A 231 -17.22 2.54 20.18
C PHE A 231 -16.84 3.55 21.25
N LYS A 232 -16.00 3.18 22.22
CA LYS A 232 -15.46 4.12 23.22
C LYS A 232 -14.52 5.15 22.57
N ASN A 233 -13.70 4.70 21.62
CA ASN A 233 -12.72 5.51 20.90
C ASN A 233 -13.30 6.27 19.69
N ASN A 234 -14.60 6.08 19.40
CA ASN A 234 -15.37 6.73 18.33
C ASN A 234 -16.24 7.89 18.85
N LYS A 235 -16.08 8.27 20.12
CA LYS A 235 -16.60 9.51 20.71
C LYS A 235 -15.50 10.56 20.73
#